data_AF-A0A955V772-F1
#
_entry.id   AF-A0A955V772-F1
#
_cell.length_a   1.000
_cell.length_b   1.000
_cell.length_c   1.000
_cell.angle_alpha   90.00
_cell.angle_beta   90.00
_cell.angle_gamma   90.00
#
_symmetry.space_group_name_H-M   'P 1'
#
loop_
_entity.id
_entity.type
_entity.pdbx_description
1 polymer ?
#
loop_
_entity_poly.entity_id
_entity_poly.type
_entity_poly.pdbx_seq_one_letter_code
_entity_poly.pdbx_strand_id
1 'polypeptide(L)'
;MDDNEAILHPREGHDRRQGLRALWRALEAEPERPVDDDVLAFVAGHESYDIEESAVLGLILAARARGRGEAPGLGVLARMLPMLHGGLDADLRAGARAAFGDRPPVEVFDALYEAAAEDELDPVDEHYALWATRTADRDQLG
;
A
#
# COMPACT_ATOMS: atom_id res chain seq x y z
N MET A 1 11.28 -21.88 -0.07
CA MET A 1 11.75 -20.52 0.22
C MET A 1 10.76 -19.99 1.23
N ASP A 2 11.26 -19.50 2.35
CA ASP A 2 10.42 -18.87 3.36
C ASP A 2 9.79 -17.60 2.77
N ASP A 3 8.55 -17.27 3.15
CA ASP A 3 7.85 -16.09 2.60
C ASP A 3 8.61 -14.80 2.97
N ASN A 4 9.22 -14.75 4.16
CA ASN A 4 10.08 -13.65 4.58
C ASN A 4 11.34 -13.54 3.71
N GLU A 5 11.97 -14.67 3.37
CA GLU A 5 13.14 -14.72 2.49
C GLU A 5 12.78 -14.26 1.07
N ALA A 6 11.61 -14.64 0.56
CA ALA A 6 11.11 -14.20 -0.75
C ALA A 6 10.88 -12.67 -0.81
N ILE A 7 10.43 -12.07 0.29
CA ILE A 7 10.22 -10.62 0.39
C ILE A 7 11.56 -9.88 0.45
N LEU A 8 12.42 -10.26 1.40
CA LEU A 8 13.66 -9.54 1.71
C LEU A 8 14.77 -9.79 0.69
N HIS A 9 14.86 -11.02 0.17
CA HIS A 9 15.93 -11.48 -0.71
C HIS A 9 15.38 -12.25 -1.92
N PRO A 10 14.51 -11.62 -2.74
CA PRO A 10 13.96 -12.27 -3.92
C PRO A 10 15.07 -12.64 -4.91
N ARG A 11 14.91 -13.77 -5.59
CA ARG A 11 15.77 -14.09 -6.75
C ARG A 11 15.33 -13.27 -7.96
N GLU A 12 14.01 -13.07 -8.07
CA GLU A 12 13.38 -12.26 -9.11
C GLU A 12 12.25 -11.40 -8.54
N GLY A 13 11.90 -10.30 -9.21
CA GLY A 13 10.83 -9.41 -8.73
C GLY A 13 9.46 -10.09 -8.56
N HIS A 14 9.21 -11.19 -9.28
CA HIS A 14 7.97 -11.95 -9.10
C HIS A 14 7.92 -12.73 -7.77
N ASP A 15 9.06 -13.16 -7.22
CA ASP A 15 9.15 -13.85 -5.92
C ASP A 15 8.68 -12.92 -4.80
N ARG A 16 9.16 -11.67 -4.83
CA ARG A 16 8.78 -10.66 -3.84
C ARG A 16 7.29 -10.37 -3.87
N ARG A 17 6.72 -10.12 -5.06
CA ARG A 17 5.28 -9.87 -5.17
C ARG A 17 4.46 -11.05 -4.67
N GLN A 18 4.89 -12.28 -4.93
CA GLN A 18 4.23 -13.47 -4.40
C GLN A 18 4.30 -13.53 -2.87
N GLY A 19 5.48 -13.30 -2.27
CA GLY A 19 5.66 -13.26 -0.82
C GLY A 19 4.84 -12.15 -0.15
N LEU A 20 4.83 -10.95 -0.73
CA LEU A 20 4.02 -9.83 -0.26
C LEU A 20 2.52 -10.14 -0.33
N ARG A 21 2.03 -10.74 -1.42
CA ARG A 21 0.63 -11.16 -1.55
C ARG A 21 0.27 -12.21 -0.49
N ALA A 22 1.14 -13.19 -0.27
CA ALA A 22 0.93 -14.22 0.76
C ALA A 22 0.83 -13.60 2.17
N LEU A 23 1.73 -12.66 2.48
CA LEU A 23 1.71 -11.91 3.75
C LEU A 23 0.42 -11.09 3.90
N TRP A 24 0.01 -10.35 2.85
CA TRP A 24 -1.24 -9.60 2.87
C TRP A 24 -2.43 -10.51 3.18
N ARG A 25 -2.55 -11.66 2.52
CA ARG A 25 -3.65 -12.61 2.78
C ARG A 25 -3.63 -13.17 4.19
N ALA A 26 -2.45 -13.46 4.73
CA ALA A 26 -2.32 -13.91 6.10
C ALA A 26 -2.81 -12.85 7.10
N LEU A 27 -2.48 -11.57 6.88
CA LEU A 27 -2.92 -10.44 7.71
C LEU A 27 -4.38 -10.07 7.48
N GLU A 28 -4.91 -10.32 6.28
CA GLU A 28 -6.33 -10.11 6.00
C GLU A 28 -7.18 -11.07 6.85
N ALA A 29 -6.76 -12.33 6.92
CA ALA A 29 -7.40 -13.38 7.71
C ALA A 29 -7.18 -13.21 9.23
N GLU A 30 -5.98 -12.77 9.63
CA GLU A 30 -5.61 -12.59 11.04
C GLU A 30 -4.83 -11.26 11.21
N PRO A 31 -5.52 -10.12 11.42
CA PRO A 31 -4.88 -8.80 11.44
C PRO A 31 -3.85 -8.60 12.55
N GLU A 32 -4.03 -9.27 13.68
CA GLU A 32 -3.14 -9.22 14.84
C GLU A 32 -1.93 -10.16 14.72
N ARG A 33 -1.86 -10.96 13.64
CA ARG A 33 -0.77 -11.90 13.40
C ARG A 33 0.59 -11.22 13.54
N PRO A 34 1.56 -11.84 14.24
CA PRO A 34 2.92 -11.32 14.29
C PRO A 34 3.55 -11.35 12.90
N VAL A 35 4.27 -10.28 12.57
CA VAL A 35 5.08 -10.16 11.35
C VAL A 35 6.49 -9.89 11.81
N ASP A 36 7.45 -10.47 11.09
CA ASP A 36 8.87 -10.24 11.33
C ASP A 36 9.21 -8.74 11.22
N ASP A 37 10.00 -8.22 12.16
CA ASP A 37 10.34 -6.80 12.24
C ASP A 37 11.13 -6.33 11.01
N ASP A 38 11.99 -7.16 10.43
CA ASP A 38 12.75 -6.82 9.23
C ASP A 38 11.83 -6.74 8.01
N VAL A 39 10.82 -7.61 7.94
CA VAL A 39 9.78 -7.56 6.92
C VAL A 39 8.91 -6.31 7.07
N LEU A 40 8.54 -5.94 8.30
CA LEU A 40 7.79 -4.72 8.55
C LEU A 40 8.59 -3.46 8.20
N ALA A 41 9.87 -3.41 8.58
CA ALA A 41 10.77 -2.32 8.23
C ALA A 41 10.91 -2.20 6.70
N PHE A 42 11.07 -3.33 6.00
CA PHE A 42 11.06 -3.37 4.55
C PHE A 42 9.73 -2.83 3.99
N VAL A 43 8.58 -3.36 4.43
CA VAL A 43 7.27 -2.96 3.88
C VAL A 43 7.00 -1.47 4.09
N ALA A 44 7.35 -0.94 5.26
CA ALA A 44 7.16 0.48 5.57
C ALA A 44 8.14 1.38 4.79
N GLY A 45 9.40 0.96 4.64
CA GLY A 45 10.47 1.76 4.04
C GLY A 45 10.70 1.56 2.54
N HIS A 46 10.06 0.58 1.91
CA HIS A 46 10.32 0.27 0.50
C HIS A 46 9.52 1.18 -0.43
N GLU A 47 10.26 1.87 -1.31
CA GLU A 47 9.73 2.60 -2.46
C GLU A 47 9.64 1.68 -3.68
N SER A 48 8.47 1.61 -4.31
CA SER A 48 8.25 0.87 -5.55
C SER A 48 7.42 1.67 -6.54
N TYR A 49 7.86 1.69 -7.79
CA TYR A 49 7.13 2.26 -8.92
C TYR A 49 6.21 1.24 -9.62
N ASP A 50 6.24 -0.02 -9.19
CA ASP A 50 5.35 -1.06 -9.69
C ASP A 50 3.97 -0.95 -9.02
N ILE A 51 2.91 -0.84 -9.83
CA ILE A 51 1.55 -0.59 -9.34
C ILE A 51 1.06 -1.73 -8.42
N GLU A 52 1.38 -2.96 -8.78
CA GLU A 52 0.98 -4.11 -8.00
C GLU A 52 1.74 -4.18 -6.69
N GLU A 53 3.07 -4.08 -6.74
CA GLU A 53 3.90 -4.15 -5.55
C GLU A 53 3.56 -3.03 -4.56
N SER A 54 3.44 -1.78 -5.04
CA SER A 54 3.04 -0.65 -4.20
C SER A 54 1.67 -0.90 -3.54
N ALA A 55 0.68 -1.34 -4.30
CA ALA A 55 -0.64 -1.62 -3.75
C ALA A 55 -0.60 -2.70 -2.66
N VAL A 56 0.16 -3.78 -2.86
CA VAL A 56 0.30 -4.84 -1.86
C VAL A 56 1.02 -4.33 -0.60
N LEU A 57 2.06 -3.49 -0.73
CA LEU A 57 2.69 -2.83 0.42
C LEU A 57 1.68 -2.01 1.22
N GLY A 58 0.86 -1.20 0.54
CA GLY A 58 -0.21 -0.43 1.16
C GLY A 58 -1.25 -1.30 1.85
N LEU A 59 -1.64 -2.42 1.24
CA LEU A 59 -2.60 -3.37 1.80
C LEU A 59 -2.10 -4.06 3.07
N ILE A 60 -0.81 -4.44 3.10
CA ILE A 60 -0.17 -4.99 4.30
C ILE A 60 -0.22 -3.97 5.43
N LEU A 61 0.18 -2.72 5.18
CA LEU A 61 0.19 -1.65 6.19
C LEU A 61 -1.22 -1.30 6.67
N ALA A 62 -2.21 -1.27 5.77
CA ALA A 62 -3.61 -1.05 6.12
C ALA A 62 -4.17 -2.19 6.99
N ALA A 63 -3.85 -3.45 6.67
CA ALA A 63 -4.23 -4.59 7.50
C ALA A 63 -3.61 -4.52 8.90
N ARG A 64 -2.36 -4.06 9.01
CA ARG A 64 -1.68 -3.83 10.30
C ARG A 64 -2.32 -2.71 11.11
N ALA A 65 -2.66 -1.58 10.49
CA ALA A 65 -3.40 -0.50 11.15
C ALA A 65 -4.73 -1.01 11.70
N ARG A 66 -5.48 -1.76 10.88
CA ARG A 66 -6.74 -2.40 11.29
C ARG A 66 -6.57 -3.36 12.47
N GLY A 67 -5.51 -4.17 12.49
CA GLY A 67 -5.19 -5.06 13.61
C GLY A 67 -4.88 -4.32 14.91
N ARG A 68 -4.53 -3.03 14.85
CA ARG A 68 -4.37 -2.14 16.02
C ARG A 68 -5.63 -1.32 16.33
N GLY A 69 -6.71 -1.46 15.55
CA GLY A 69 -7.90 -0.62 15.66
C GLY A 69 -7.70 0.81 15.14
N GLU A 70 -6.72 1.02 14.27
CA GLU A 70 -6.37 2.31 13.68
C GLU A 70 -6.85 2.42 12.23
N ALA A 71 -7.13 3.65 11.79
CA ALA A 71 -7.32 3.94 10.38
C ALA A 71 -5.95 4.03 9.66
N PRO A 72 -5.82 3.59 8.40
CA PRO A 72 -4.60 3.77 7.63
C PRO A 72 -4.24 5.25 7.44
N GLY A 73 -2.94 5.57 7.50
CA GLY A 73 -2.42 6.91 7.23
C GLY A 73 -2.45 7.28 5.74
N LEU A 74 -2.22 8.56 5.42
CA LEU A 74 -2.29 9.06 4.05
C LEU A 74 -1.29 8.38 3.10
N GLY A 75 -0.02 8.25 3.47
CA GLY A 75 0.97 7.58 2.61
C GLY A 75 0.73 6.07 2.44
N VAL A 76 0.08 5.42 3.42
CA VAL A 76 -0.42 4.04 3.25
C VAL A 76 -1.49 3.97 2.16
N LEU A 77 -2.46 4.90 2.18
CA LEU A 77 -3.53 4.97 1.18
C LEU A 77 -2.98 5.39 -0.20
N ALA A 78 -1.96 6.27 -0.24
CA ALA A 78 -1.33 6.73 -1.47
C ALA A 78 -0.75 5.57 -2.31
N ARG A 79 -0.13 4.59 -1.65
CA ARG A 79 0.41 3.36 -2.27
C ARG A 79 -0.64 2.60 -3.11
N MET A 80 -1.91 2.72 -2.75
CA MET A 80 -3.01 1.98 -3.38
C MET A 80 -3.79 2.80 -4.42
N LEU A 81 -3.65 4.12 -4.46
CA LEU A 81 -4.41 4.99 -5.36
C LEU A 81 -4.32 4.55 -6.83
N PRO A 82 -3.12 4.27 -7.40
CA PRO A 82 -3.02 3.89 -8.80
C PRO A 82 -3.70 2.56 -9.15
N MET A 83 -3.88 1.66 -8.16
CA MET A 83 -4.56 0.37 -8.33
C MET A 83 -6.08 0.51 -8.50
N LEU A 84 -6.66 1.65 -8.14
CA LEU A 84 -8.12 1.85 -8.17
C LEU A 84 -8.67 1.98 -9.61
N HIS A 85 -7.82 2.16 -10.62
CA HIS A 85 -8.20 2.35 -12.01
C HIS A 85 -7.68 1.27 -12.96
N GLY A 86 -8.30 1.16 -14.14
CA GLY A 86 -7.86 0.28 -15.24
C GLY A 86 -8.20 -1.21 -15.06
N GLY A 87 -7.66 -2.04 -15.95
CA GLY A 87 -7.88 -3.50 -16.03
C GLY A 87 -7.00 -4.34 -15.09
N LEU A 88 -6.53 -3.74 -13.98
CA LEU A 88 -5.64 -4.39 -13.01
C LEU A 88 -6.35 -5.48 -12.19
N ASP A 89 -5.57 -6.23 -11.41
CA ASP A 89 -6.02 -7.33 -10.56
C ASP A 89 -7.26 -6.95 -9.71
N ALA A 90 -8.38 -7.65 -9.94
CA ALA A 90 -9.67 -7.31 -9.33
C ALA A 90 -9.68 -7.50 -7.81
N ASP A 91 -8.87 -8.43 -7.32
CA ASP A 91 -8.77 -8.74 -5.91
C ASP A 91 -7.99 -7.66 -5.16
N LEU A 92 -6.85 -7.21 -5.72
CA LEU A 92 -6.12 -6.06 -5.19
C LEU A 92 -6.96 -4.79 -5.20
N ARG A 93 -7.75 -4.56 -6.26
CA ARG A 93 -8.67 -3.42 -6.32
C ARG A 93 -9.74 -3.50 -5.23
N ALA A 94 -10.31 -4.68 -4.98
CA ALA A 94 -11.29 -4.87 -3.93
C ALA A 94 -10.68 -4.62 -2.54
N GLY A 95 -9.49 -5.17 -2.29
CA GLY A 95 -8.75 -4.92 -1.06
C GLY A 95 -8.43 -3.43 -0.87
N ALA A 96 -7.97 -2.76 -1.92
CA ALA A 96 -7.66 -1.34 -1.89
C ALA A 96 -8.90 -0.52 -1.53
N ARG A 97 -10.03 -0.74 -2.21
CA ARG A 97 -11.30 -0.08 -1.88
C ARG A 97 -11.73 -0.31 -0.43
N ALA A 98 -11.57 -1.53 0.08
CA ALA A 98 -11.90 -1.83 1.46
C ALA A 98 -11.00 -1.09 2.46
N ALA A 99 -9.71 -0.89 2.13
CA ALA A 99 -8.76 -0.19 2.99
C ALA A 99 -9.05 1.32 3.13
N PHE A 100 -9.62 1.94 2.09
CA PHE A 100 -10.08 3.34 2.15
C PHE A 100 -11.29 3.51 3.09
N GLY A 101 -12.08 2.46 3.28
CA GLY A 101 -13.24 2.47 4.17
C GLY A 101 -14.24 3.54 3.77
N ASP A 102 -14.60 4.41 4.73
CA ASP A 102 -15.52 5.52 4.50
C ASP A 102 -14.85 6.74 3.87
N ARG A 103 -13.52 6.77 3.76
CA ARG A 103 -12.79 7.90 3.18
C ARG A 103 -12.74 7.75 1.65
N PRO A 104 -13.38 8.62 0.87
CA PRO A 104 -13.34 8.55 -0.59
C PRO A 104 -11.91 8.67 -1.13
N PRO A 105 -11.53 7.90 -2.18
CA PRO A 105 -10.20 7.99 -2.77
C PRO A 105 -9.82 9.39 -3.28
N VAL A 106 -10.79 10.14 -3.80
CA VAL A 106 -10.58 11.52 -4.25
C VAL A 106 -10.19 12.45 -3.09
N GLU A 107 -10.76 12.26 -1.89
CA GLU A 107 -10.40 13.08 -0.72
C GLU A 107 -8.97 12.79 -0.26
N VAL A 108 -8.53 11.52 -0.34
CA VAL A 108 -7.13 11.15 -0.07
C VAL A 108 -6.20 11.80 -1.08
N PHE A 109 -6.55 11.79 -2.36
CA PHE A 109 -5.75 12.42 -3.40
C PHE A 109 -5.58 13.93 -3.15
N ASP A 110 -6.67 14.62 -2.84
CA ASP A 110 -6.65 16.06 -2.54
C ASP A 110 -5.81 16.34 -1.27
N ALA A 111 -5.96 15.54 -0.21
CA ALA A 111 -5.16 15.66 1.02
C ALA A 111 -3.66 15.39 0.81
N LEU A 112 -3.29 14.47 -0.09
CA LEU A 112 -1.89 14.22 -0.44
C LEU A 112 -1.25 15.42 -1.15
N TYR A 113 -2.02 16.12 -1.98
CA TYR A 113 -1.54 17.32 -2.66
C TYR A 113 -1.26 18.44 -1.66
N GLU A 114 -2.14 18.63 -0.67
CA GLU A 114 -1.94 19.58 0.43
C GLU A 114 -0.72 19.21 1.29
N ALA A 115 -0.64 17.97 1.77
CA ALA A 115 0.45 17.52 2.64
C ALA A 115 1.84 17.59 1.95
N ALA A 116 1.91 17.28 0.65
CA ALA A 116 3.14 17.41 -0.12
C ALA A 116 3.55 18.88 -0.36
N ALA A 117 2.59 19.81 -0.42
CA ALA A 117 2.89 21.23 -0.54
C ALA A 117 3.39 21.85 0.78
N GLU A 118 3.01 21.26 1.92
CA GLU A 118 3.34 21.73 3.27
C GLU A 118 4.57 21.03 3.89
N ASP A 119 5.22 20.10 3.17
CA ASP A 119 6.40 19.34 3.64
C ASP A 119 6.14 18.55 4.94
N GLU A 120 4.92 18.00 5.07
CA GLU A 120 4.46 17.27 6.26
C GLU A 120 4.68 15.74 6.18
N LEU A 121 5.12 15.23 5.03
CA LEU A 121 5.27 13.80 4.78
C LEU A 121 6.71 13.34 5.07
N ASP A 122 6.84 12.12 5.60
CA ASP A 122 8.15 11.47 5.60
C ASP A 122 8.59 11.13 4.16
N PRO A 123 9.89 10.87 3.91
CA PRO A 123 10.38 10.68 2.55
C PRO A 123 9.70 9.56 1.75
N VAL A 124 9.27 8.48 2.41
CA VAL A 124 8.64 7.34 1.73
C VAL A 124 7.17 7.66 1.42
N ASP A 125 6.48 8.30 2.35
CA ASP A 125 5.11 8.76 2.13
C ASP A 125 5.07 9.89 1.08
N GLU A 126 6.08 10.77 1.03
CA GLU A 126 6.27 11.78 -0.02
C GLU A 126 6.46 11.11 -1.39
N HIS A 127 7.32 10.09 -1.48
CA HIS A 127 7.48 9.29 -2.70
C HIS A 127 6.13 8.80 -3.23
N TYR A 128 5.33 8.16 -2.37
CA TYR A 128 4.03 7.63 -2.79
C TYR A 128 2.99 8.70 -3.08
N ALA A 129 3.01 9.84 -2.38
CA ALA A 129 2.16 10.99 -2.69
C ALA A 129 2.46 11.55 -4.09
N LEU A 130 3.74 11.78 -4.40
CA LEU A 130 4.18 12.29 -5.70
C LEU A 130 3.92 11.29 -6.82
N TRP A 131 4.12 10.00 -6.57
CA TRP A 131 3.84 8.97 -7.55
C TRP A 131 2.34 8.80 -7.80
N ALA A 132 1.52 8.77 -6.74
CA ALA A 132 0.06 8.69 -6.85
C ALA A 132 -0.50 9.90 -7.61
N THR A 133 -0.05 11.12 -7.31
CA THR A 133 -0.51 12.35 -8.00
C THR A 133 -0.11 12.41 -9.48
N ARG A 134 0.92 11.67 -9.90
CA ARG A 134 1.35 11.56 -11.30
C ARG A 134 0.68 10.43 -12.08
N THR A 135 0.21 9.39 -11.39
CA THR A 135 -0.24 8.14 -12.02
C THR A 135 -1.72 7.87 -11.86
N ALA A 136 -2.33 8.33 -10.77
CA ALA A 136 -3.77 8.30 -10.60
C ALA A 136 -4.41 9.48 -11.34
N ASP A 137 -5.51 9.20 -12.02
CA ASP A 137 -6.35 10.22 -12.63
C ASP A 137 -7.41 10.63 -11.62
N ARG A 138 -7.32 11.87 -11.12
CA ARG A 138 -8.25 12.41 -10.11
C ARG A 138 -9.71 12.27 -10.54
N ASP A 139 -10.03 12.46 -11.82
CA ASP A 139 -11.40 12.38 -12.32
C ASP A 139 -11.94 10.95 -12.34
N GLN A 140 -11.05 9.95 -12.27
CA GLN A 140 -11.41 8.53 -12.21
C GLN A 140 -11.56 8.02 -10.77
N LEU A 141 -11.10 8.77 -9.76
CA LEU A 141 -11.16 8.44 -8.32
C LEU A 141 -12.54 8.63 -7.67
N GLY A 142 -13.53 9.09 -8.45
CA GLY A 142 -14.93 9.29 -8.04
C GLY A 142 -15.75 8.01 -7.95
#